data_AF-A0A9P9IFW8-F1
#
_entry.id   AF-A0A9P9IFW8-F1
#
_cell.length_a   1.000
_cell.length_b   1.000
_cell.length_c   1.000
_cell.angle_alpha   90.00
_cell.angle_beta   90.00
_cell.angle_gamma   90.00
#
_symmetry.space_group_name_H-M   'P 1'
#
loop_
_entity.id
_entity.type
_entity.pdbx_description
1 polymer ?
#
loop_
_entity_poly.entity_id
_entity_poly.type
_entity_poly.pdbx_seq_one_letter_code
_entity_poly.pdbx_strand_id
1 'polypeptide(L)'
;MSKDFVQHNPTIADGPAGVKQLVQKLVSQGVQKQKIEFKHVVAEGDTVILHTRYEMAGHEWRFIDIYRVENDKLVEHWDAMIQWPETRANNNPMF
;
A
#
# COMPACT_ATOMS: atom_id res chain seq x y z
N MET A 1 6.69 12.51 1.34
CA MET A 1 7.84 11.61 1.14
C MET A 1 9.12 12.44 1.15
N SER A 2 10.19 11.94 1.76
CA SER A 2 11.54 12.52 1.68
C SER A 2 12.15 12.33 0.29
N LYS A 3 13.24 13.04 0.01
CA LYS A 3 14.02 12.86 -1.22
C LYS A 3 14.66 11.47 -1.27
N ASP A 4 15.12 11.00 -0.12
CA ASP A 4 15.82 9.72 0.07
C ASP A 4 14.86 8.65 0.59
N PHE A 5 13.62 8.65 0.08
CA PHE A 5 12.59 7.69 0.48
C PHE A 5 12.97 6.29 0.01
N VAL A 6 13.17 5.37 0.95
CA VAL A 6 13.56 3.98 0.66
C VAL A 6 12.32 3.11 0.41
N GLN A 7 12.27 2.47 -0.75
CA GLN A 7 11.20 1.57 -1.15
C GLN A 7 11.67 0.11 -1.12
N HIS A 8 11.01 -0.72 -0.30
CA HIS A 8 11.31 -2.16 -0.22
C HIS A 8 10.43 -3.01 -1.13
N ASN A 9 9.33 -2.47 -1.68
CA ASN A 9 8.54 -3.18 -2.69
C ASN A 9 9.39 -3.44 -3.95
N PRO A 10 9.66 -4.70 -4.33
CA PRO A 10 10.53 -5.02 -5.45
C PRO A 10 9.95 -4.63 -6.82
N THR A 11 8.67 -4.25 -6.88
CA THR A 11 7.97 -3.86 -8.12
C THR A 11 7.92 -2.35 -8.33
N ILE A 12 8.38 -1.55 -7.35
CA ILE A 12 8.35 -0.09 -7.38
C ILE A 12 9.78 0.42 -7.26
N ALA A 13 10.17 1.32 -8.16
CA ALA A 13 11.49 1.94 -8.09
C ALA A 13 11.63 2.82 -6.83
N ASP A 14 12.87 3.05 -6.43
CA ASP A 14 13.18 3.80 -5.22
C ASP A 14 12.83 5.30 -5.32
N GLY A 15 12.69 5.95 -4.17
CA GLY A 15 12.40 7.38 -4.06
C GLY A 15 10.99 7.80 -4.51
N PRO A 16 10.64 9.10 -4.37
CA PRO A 16 9.32 9.61 -4.77
C PRO A 16 9.01 9.46 -6.26
N ALA A 17 10.05 9.34 -7.09
CA ALA A 17 9.92 9.17 -8.53
C ALA A 17 9.30 7.81 -8.88
N GLY A 18 9.67 6.74 -8.20
CA GLY A 18 9.10 5.41 -8.45
C GLY A 18 7.61 5.33 -8.13
N VAL A 19 7.20 5.92 -6.99
CA VAL A 19 5.77 6.02 -6.63
C VAL A 19 5.00 6.83 -7.68
N LYS A 20 5.56 7.95 -8.17
CA LYS A 20 4.94 8.75 -9.23
C LYS A 20 4.78 7.97 -10.53
N GLN A 21 5.78 7.18 -10.92
CA GLN A 21 5.72 6.34 -12.12
C GLN A 21 4.66 5.25 -11.99
N LEU A 22 4.53 4.61 -10.81
CA LEU A 22 3.47 3.64 -10.55
C LEU A 22 2.09 4.28 -10.73
N VAL A 23 1.85 5.44 -10.12
CA VAL A 23 0.56 6.14 -10.24
C VAL A 23 0.27 6.49 -11.70
N GLN A 24 1.25 6.99 -12.45
CA GLN A 24 1.10 7.30 -13.87
C GLN A 24 0.77 6.05 -14.70
N LYS A 25 1.41 4.90 -14.40
CA LYS A 25 1.13 3.62 -15.06
C LYS A 25 -0.29 3.14 -14.78
N LEU A 26 -0.76 3.22 -13.54
CA LEU A 26 -2.13 2.83 -13.18
C LEU A 26 -3.16 3.72 -13.93
N VAL A 27 -2.92 5.03 -13.97
CA VAL A 27 -3.78 5.97 -14.70
C VAL A 27 -3.79 5.67 -16.20
N SER A 28 -2.64 5.39 -16.81
CA SER A 28 -2.58 5.07 -18.25
C SER A 28 -3.23 3.73 -18.61
N GLN A 29 -3.32 2.80 -17.64
CA GLN A 29 -4.06 1.55 -17.75
C GLN A 29 -5.57 1.71 -17.51
N GLY A 30 -6.05 2.93 -17.28
CA GLY A 30 -7.46 3.20 -16.99
C GLY A 30 -7.91 2.73 -15.61
N VAL A 31 -6.98 2.43 -14.71
CA VAL A 31 -7.30 2.08 -13.32
C VAL A 31 -7.87 3.34 -12.66
N GLN A 32 -9.15 3.28 -12.32
CA GLN A 32 -9.83 4.37 -11.65
C GLN A 32 -9.26 4.61 -10.25
N LYS A 33 -9.53 5.80 -9.71
CA LYS A 33 -9.17 6.13 -8.33
C LYS A 33 -9.73 5.06 -7.40
N GLN A 34 -8.83 4.41 -6.68
CA GLN A 34 -9.17 3.28 -5.83
C GLN A 34 -9.92 3.78 -4.59
N LYS A 35 -10.98 3.06 -4.22
CA LYS A 35 -11.61 3.25 -2.91
C LYS A 35 -10.77 2.48 -1.90
N ILE A 36 -10.21 3.21 -0.95
CA ILE A 36 -9.38 2.67 0.12
C ILE A 36 -10.19 2.69 1.40
N GLU A 37 -10.27 1.54 2.07
CA GLU A 37 -10.88 1.41 3.38
C GLU A 37 -9.82 1.00 4.40
N PHE A 38 -9.60 1.86 5.39
CA PHE A 38 -8.67 1.58 6.49
C PHE A 38 -9.37 0.70 7.52
N LYS A 39 -8.82 -0.50 7.77
CA LYS A 39 -9.34 -1.45 8.75
C LYS A 39 -8.63 -1.31 10.09
N HIS A 40 -7.30 -1.21 10.05
CA HIS A 40 -6.49 -0.94 11.24
C HIS A 40 -5.42 0.09 10.89
N VAL A 41 -5.15 0.97 11.86
CA VAL A 41 -4.07 1.95 11.83
C VAL A 41 -3.36 1.85 13.16
N VAL A 42 -2.09 1.48 13.13
CA VAL A 42 -1.23 1.40 14.31
C VAL A 42 -0.07 2.35 14.11
N ALA A 43 0.24 3.15 15.13
CA ALA A 43 1.39 4.03 15.13
C ALA A 43 2.16 3.84 16.43
N GLU A 44 3.45 3.55 16.31
CA GLU A 44 4.36 3.36 17.43
C GLU A 44 5.72 3.96 17.09
N GLY A 45 6.18 4.91 17.91
CA GLY A 45 7.41 5.65 17.64
C GLY A 45 7.35 6.38 16.29
N ASP A 46 8.29 6.06 15.41
CA ASP A 46 8.39 6.59 14.05
C ASP A 46 7.73 5.67 12.99
N THR A 47 7.09 4.59 13.41
CA THR A 47 6.53 3.58 12.52
C THR A 47 5.00 3.64 12.49
N VAL A 48 4.43 3.53 11.28
CA VAL A 48 2.98 3.47 11.03
C VAL A 48 2.66 2.22 10.22
N ILE A 49 1.74 1.39 10.71
CA ILE A 49 1.24 0.20 10.05
C ILE A 49 -0.23 0.44 9.65
N LEU A 50 -0.52 0.17 8.38
CA LEU A 50 -1.85 0.30 7.80
C LEU A 50 -2.32 -1.07 7.32
N HIS A 51 -3.47 -1.51 7.80
CA HIS A 51 -4.19 -2.63 7.21
C HIS A 51 -5.38 -2.09 6.41
N THR A 52 -5.36 -2.28 5.10
CA THR A 52 -6.20 -1.56 4.15
C THR A 52 -6.85 -2.51 3.14
N ARG A 53 -8.10 -2.20 2.77
CA ARG A 53 -8.83 -2.86 1.67
C ARG A 53 -8.85 -1.93 0.45
N TYR A 54 -8.51 -2.47 -0.71
CA TYR A 54 -8.52 -1.78 -1.99
C TYR A 54 -9.42 -2.51 -2.98
N GLU A 55 -10.17 -1.74 -3.77
CA GLU A 55 -10.79 -2.20 -5.02
C GLU A 55 -9.96 -1.67 -6.19
N MET A 56 -9.24 -2.56 -6.87
CA MET A 56 -8.29 -2.21 -7.94
C MET A 56 -8.38 -3.22 -9.09
N ALA A 57 -8.51 -2.71 -10.32
CA ALA A 57 -8.53 -3.52 -11.55
C ALA A 57 -9.56 -4.67 -11.53
N GLY A 58 -10.73 -4.45 -10.94
CA GLY A 58 -11.80 -5.46 -10.84
C GLY A 58 -11.59 -6.52 -9.75
N HIS A 59 -10.54 -6.38 -8.94
CA HIS A 59 -10.23 -7.27 -7.84
C HIS A 59 -10.22 -6.55 -6.50
N GLU A 60 -10.57 -7.28 -5.45
CA GLU A 60 -10.34 -6.84 -4.08
C GLU A 60 -8.96 -7.26 -3.61
N TRP A 61 -8.28 -6.36 -2.91
CA TRP A 61 -6.96 -6.59 -2.35
C TRP A 61 -6.93 -6.24 -0.86
N ARG A 62 -6.05 -6.89 -0.13
CA ARG A 62 -5.67 -6.54 1.25
C ARG A 62 -4.20 -6.20 1.27
N PHE A 63 -3.89 -5.04 1.83
CA PHE A 63 -2.53 -4.55 1.99
C PHE A 63 -2.20 -4.45 3.47
N ILE A 64 -0.96 -4.77 3.79
CA ILE A 64 -0.29 -4.29 4.99
C ILE A 64 0.81 -3.38 4.50
N ASP A 65 0.65 -2.08 4.71
CA ASP A 65 1.68 -1.08 4.43
C ASP A 65 2.35 -0.71 5.76
N ILE A 66 3.68 -0.66 5.77
CA ILE A 66 4.49 -0.21 6.90
C ILE A 66 5.29 0.99 6.43
N TYR A 67 5.16 2.10 7.12
CA TYR A 67 5.91 3.32 6.84
C TYR A 67 6.76 3.71 8.03
N ARG A 68 7.97 4.19 7.77
CA ARG A 68 8.73 5.00 8.72
C ARG A 68 8.54 6.48 8.43
N VAL A 69 8.42 7.29 9.47
CA VAL A 69 8.15 8.74 9.41
C VAL A 69 9.22 9.50 10.17
N GLU A 70 9.88 10.45 9.51
CA GLU A 70 10.90 11.28 10.12
C GLU A 70 10.78 12.71 9.60
N ASN A 71 10.92 13.71 10.48
CA ASN A 71 10.80 15.13 10.12
C ASN A 71 9.53 15.44 9.30
N ASP A 72 8.39 14.91 9.77
CA ASP A 72 7.06 15.02 9.14
C ASP A 72 6.97 14.47 7.71
N LYS A 73 7.86 13.55 7.34
CA LYS A 73 7.91 12.93 6.01
C LYS A 73 7.97 11.42 6.12
N LEU A 74 7.24 10.74 5.22
CA LEU A 74 7.50 9.32 4.94
C LEU A 74 8.93 9.18 4.41
N VAL A 75 9.74 8.34 5.04
CA VAL A 75 11.15 8.13 4.70
C VAL A 75 11.47 6.69 4.27
N GLU A 76 10.59 5.74 4.57
CA GLU A 76 10.80 4.34 4.22
C GLU A 76 9.46 3.61 4.14
N HIS A 77 9.38 2.58 3.30
CA HIS A 77 8.15 1.82 3.09
C HIS A 77 8.41 0.34 2.78
N TRP A 78 7.60 -0.50 3.42
CA TRP A 78 7.42 -1.92 3.10
C TRP A 78 5.95 -2.21 2.89
N ASP A 79 5.64 -3.16 2.03
CA ASP A 79 4.29 -3.68 1.90
C ASP A 79 4.26 -5.17 1.65
N ALA A 80 3.11 -5.75 1.99
CA ALA A 80 2.68 -7.04 1.52
C ALA A 80 1.22 -6.93 1.09
N MET A 81 0.89 -7.57 -0.04
CA MET A 81 -0.47 -7.57 -0.56
C MET A 81 -0.93 -8.98 -0.90
N ILE A 82 -2.21 -9.23 -0.65
CA ILE A 82 -2.89 -10.43 -1.10
C ILE A 82 -4.17 -10.04 -1.83
N GLN A 83 -4.41 -10.70 -2.96
CA GLN A 83 -5.70 -10.63 -3.62
C GLN A 83 -6.72 -11.40 -2.78
N TRP A 84 -7.95 -10.90 -2.70
CA TRP A 84 -9.03 -11.61 -2.03
C TRP A 84 -9.23 -12.98 -2.71
N PRO A 85 -9.10 -14.09 -1.97
CA PRO A 85 -9.15 -15.41 -2.56
C PRO A 85 -10.60 -15.83 -2.86
N GLU A 86 -10.80 -16.54 -3.97
CA GLU A 86 -12.11 -17.10 -4.34
C GLU A 86 -12.52 -18.23 -3.37
N THR A 87 -11.54 -19.01 -2.90
CA THR A 87 -11.76 -20.12 -1.96
C THR A 87 -11.03 -19.84 -0.65
N ARG A 88 -11.70 -20.07 0.48
CA ARG A 88 -11.15 -19.86 1.83
C ARG A 88 -11.37 -21.08 2.70
N ALA A 89 -10.39 -21.39 3.54
CA ALA A 89 -10.49 -22.48 4.52
C ALA A 89 -11.34 -22.10 5.76
N ASN A 90 -11.67 -20.82 5.93
CA ASN A 90 -12.47 -20.30 7.03
C ASN A 90 -13.56 -19.35 6.53
N ASN A 91 -14.50 -19.02 7.41
CA ASN A 91 -15.62 -18.11 7.13
C ASN A 91 -15.37 -16.68 7.65
N ASN A 92 -14.20 -16.40 8.22
CA ASN A 92 -13.91 -15.10 8.81
C ASN A 92 -13.69 -14.06 7.69
N PRO A 93 -14.16 -12.82 7.87
CA PRO A 93 -13.64 -11.73 7.05
C PRO A 93 -12.13 -11.60 7.25
N MET A 94 -11.40 -11.14 6.23
CA MET A 94 -9.96 -10.81 6.40
C MET A 94 -9.79 -9.42 7.05
N PHE A 95 -10.70 -9.05 7.96
CA PHE A 95 -10.73 -7.82 8.75
C PHE A 95 -11.56 -8.04 10.01
#